data_AF-A0A7J6SG60-F1
#
_entry.id   AF-A0A7J6SG60-F1
#
_cell.length_a   1.000
_cell.length_b   1.000
_cell.length_c   1.000
_cell.angle_alpha   90.00
_cell.angle_beta   90.00
_cell.angle_gamma   90.00
#
_symmetry.space_group_name_H-M   'P 1'
#
loop_
_entity.id
_entity.type
_entity.pdbx_description
1 polymer ?
#
loop_
_entity_poly.entity_id
_entity_poly.type
_entity_poly.pdbx_seq_one_letter_code
_entity_poly.pdbx_strand_id
1 'polypeptide(L)'
;YVEEHTFQFDEAFPENTTNAELYNVCVRPLVSSLFARKAKCTVFAYGQTGSGKTYTMLGCQEPSKATPGLFALAGRDIFTELERYNGRHAHPTYQTSKDELAIKVSFYEIYCGKLFDLLNHRKMLAARENGRNRVVIVNLQERLVEDPDELMKVVAEGMEARTTGVTGANADSSRSHAVMQISLVHKKQMKHVHGKLSFIDL
;
A
#
# COMPACT_ATOMS: atom_id res chain seq x y z
N TYR A 1 -34.27 0.19 -28.97
CA TYR A 1 -34.32 -0.88 -27.96
C TYR A 1 -33.13 -0.66 -27.04
N VAL A 2 -33.35 -0.57 -25.73
CA VAL A 2 -32.26 -0.43 -24.74
C VAL A 2 -32.13 -1.80 -24.09
N GLU A 3 -30.94 -2.39 -24.15
CA GLU A 3 -30.63 -3.61 -23.41
C GLU A 3 -30.27 -3.23 -21.97
N GLU A 4 -31.04 -3.74 -21.01
CA GLU A 4 -30.77 -3.55 -19.59
C GLU A 4 -29.94 -4.71 -19.06
N HIS A 5 -28.85 -4.39 -18.37
CA HIS A 5 -28.00 -5.36 -17.68
C HIS A 5 -28.01 -5.08 -16.18
N THR A 6 -28.20 -6.11 -15.37
CA THR A 6 -28.18 -6.03 -13.90
C THR A 6 -26.97 -6.77 -13.35
N PHE A 7 -26.25 -6.12 -12.43
CA PHE A 7 -25.09 -6.67 -11.75
C PHE A 7 -25.26 -6.54 -10.23
N GLN A 8 -24.71 -7.49 -9.47
CA GLN A 8 -24.76 -7.49 -8.01
C GLN A 8 -23.33 -7.46 -7.45
N PHE A 9 -23.11 -6.55 -6.51
CA PHE A 9 -21.85 -6.35 -5.79
C PHE A 9 -22.14 -6.21 -4.30
N ASP A 10 -21.13 -6.40 -3.45
CA ASP A 10 -21.26 -6.11 -2.01
C ASP A 10 -21.58 -4.62 -1.78
N GLU A 11 -20.93 -3.74 -2.55
CA GLU A 11 -21.12 -2.29 -2.54
C GLU A 11 -20.99 -1.73 -3.96
N ALA A 12 -21.80 -0.71 -4.28
CA ALA A 12 -21.76 0.00 -5.56
C ALA A 12 -21.72 1.52 -5.30
N PHE A 13 -20.67 2.18 -5.77
CA PHE A 13 -20.42 3.60 -5.47
C PHE A 13 -20.83 4.50 -6.64
N PRO A 14 -21.64 5.56 -6.41
CA PRO A 14 -21.96 6.55 -7.43
C PRO A 14 -20.77 7.48 -7.73
N GLU A 15 -20.84 8.18 -8.86
CA GLU A 15 -19.76 9.05 -9.40
C GLU A 15 -19.30 10.19 -8.47
N ASN A 16 -20.15 10.61 -7.53
CA ASN A 16 -19.85 11.65 -6.56
C ASN A 16 -19.16 11.12 -5.29
N THR A 17 -18.90 9.82 -5.19
CA THR A 17 -18.21 9.22 -4.04
C THR A 17 -16.77 9.66 -3.98
N THR A 18 -16.35 10.15 -2.81
CA THR A 18 -14.99 10.59 -2.56
C THR A 18 -14.07 9.43 -2.16
N ASN A 19 -12.75 9.60 -2.33
CA ASN A 19 -11.76 8.63 -1.84
C ASN A 19 -11.88 8.39 -0.32
N ALA A 20 -12.30 9.39 0.45
CA ALA A 20 -12.48 9.27 1.90
C ALA A 20 -13.68 8.37 2.27
N GLU A 21 -14.80 8.51 1.56
CA GLU A 21 -15.97 7.64 1.73
C GLU A 21 -15.63 6.20 1.34
N LEU A 22 -15.00 6.02 0.17
CA LEU A 22 -14.58 4.70 -0.30
C LEU A 22 -13.56 4.05 0.64
N TYR A 23 -12.64 4.84 1.22
CA TYR A 23 -11.71 4.37 2.25
C TYR A 23 -12.43 3.84 3.49
N ASN A 24 -13.39 4.59 4.02
CA ASN A 24 -14.11 4.25 5.24
C ASN A 24 -14.86 2.92 5.12
N VAL A 25 -15.44 2.65 3.95
CA VAL A 25 -16.19 1.43 3.69
C VAL A 25 -15.25 0.25 3.40
N CYS A 26 -14.30 0.43 2.48
CA CYS A 26 -13.55 -0.70 1.91
C CYS A 26 -12.21 -1.01 2.62
N VAL A 27 -11.49 0.01 3.09
CA VAL A 27 -10.08 -0.14 3.51
C VAL A 27 -9.89 -0.01 5.02
N ARG A 28 -10.62 0.89 5.66
CA ARG A 28 -10.53 1.11 7.11
C ARG A 28 -10.75 -0.17 7.96
N PRO A 29 -11.71 -1.07 7.63
CA PRO A 29 -11.85 -2.34 8.36
C PRO A 29 -10.64 -3.27 8.21
N LEU A 30 -9.92 -3.17 7.09
CA LEU A 30 -8.69 -3.92 6.84
C LEU A 30 -7.57 -3.45 7.78
N VAL A 31 -7.44 -2.13 7.98
CA VAL A 31 -6.49 -1.55 8.94
C VAL A 31 -6.72 -2.12 10.34
N SER A 32 -7.97 -2.17 10.82
CA SER A 32 -8.27 -2.80 12.12
C SER A 32 -7.87 -4.28 12.16
N SER A 33 -8.06 -5.00 11.05
CA SER A 33 -7.71 -6.42 10.93
C SER A 33 -6.19 -6.68 10.97
N LEU A 34 -5.37 -5.73 10.47
CA LEU A 34 -3.90 -5.81 10.56
C LEU A 34 -3.44 -5.92 12.02
N PHE A 35 -3.98 -5.08 12.91
CA PHE A 35 -3.58 -5.04 14.31
C PHE A 35 -4.21 -6.17 15.13
N ALA A 36 -5.53 -6.36 15.00
CA ALA A 36 -6.28 -7.30 15.85
C ALA A 36 -6.09 -8.77 15.46
N ARG A 37 -6.05 -9.06 14.15
CA ARG A 37 -6.02 -10.43 13.62
C ARG A 37 -4.68 -10.82 13.03
N LYS A 38 -3.68 -9.93 13.06
CA LYS A 38 -2.37 -10.15 12.41
C LYS A 38 -2.52 -10.47 10.92
N ALA A 39 -3.51 -9.84 10.28
CA ALA A 39 -3.94 -10.17 8.94
C ALA A 39 -2.99 -9.62 7.87
N LYS A 40 -3.00 -10.28 6.71
CA LYS A 40 -2.39 -9.77 5.48
C LYS A 40 -3.51 -9.45 4.51
N CYS A 41 -3.71 -8.18 4.23
CA CYS A 41 -4.79 -7.67 3.41
C CYS A 41 -4.22 -7.12 2.09
N THR A 42 -5.01 -7.21 1.03
CA THR A 42 -4.63 -6.72 -0.30
C THR A 42 -5.81 -6.01 -0.92
N VAL A 43 -5.57 -4.81 -1.43
CA VAL A 43 -6.54 -3.97 -2.12
C VAL A 43 -6.10 -3.87 -3.58
N PHE A 44 -7.00 -4.22 -4.50
CA PHE A 44 -6.78 -4.12 -5.93
C PHE A 44 -7.58 -2.95 -6.50
N ALA A 45 -6.96 -2.15 -7.37
CA ALA A 45 -7.67 -1.26 -8.26
C ALA A 45 -7.61 -1.88 -9.66
N TYR A 46 -8.78 -2.23 -10.20
CA TYR A 46 -8.91 -2.90 -11.49
C TYR A 46 -9.91 -2.15 -12.36
N GLY A 47 -9.58 -2.01 -13.64
CA GLY A 47 -10.42 -1.32 -14.62
C GLY A 47 -9.62 -0.90 -15.84
N GLN A 48 -10.31 -0.39 -16.86
CA GLN A 48 -9.67 0.09 -18.09
C GLN A 48 -8.73 1.29 -17.85
N THR A 49 -7.82 1.57 -18.79
CA THR A 49 -7.00 2.79 -18.74
C THR A 49 -7.90 4.04 -18.67
N GLY A 50 -7.53 5.00 -17.82
CA GLY A 50 -8.31 6.20 -17.59
C GLY A 50 -9.51 6.05 -16.64
N SER A 51 -9.77 4.87 -16.09
CA SER A 51 -10.90 4.63 -15.16
C SER A 51 -10.68 5.12 -13.72
N GLY A 52 -9.60 5.86 -13.45
CA GLY A 52 -9.35 6.44 -12.12
C GLY A 52 -8.59 5.57 -11.11
N LYS A 53 -8.09 4.37 -11.46
CA LYS A 53 -7.37 3.47 -10.52
C LYS A 53 -6.27 4.16 -9.71
N THR A 54 -5.34 4.81 -10.40
CA THR A 54 -4.21 5.52 -9.78
C THR A 54 -4.70 6.69 -8.93
N TYR A 55 -5.74 7.42 -9.37
CA TYR A 55 -6.35 8.49 -8.60
C TYR A 55 -6.99 7.97 -7.30
N THR A 56 -7.67 6.83 -7.34
CA THR A 56 -8.23 6.22 -6.13
C THR A 56 -7.12 5.74 -5.19
N MET A 57 -6.12 5.04 -5.71
CA MET A 57 -5.04 4.47 -4.90
C MET A 57 -4.11 5.51 -4.27
N LEU A 58 -3.63 6.46 -5.08
CA LEU A 58 -2.58 7.42 -4.73
C LEU A 58 -3.09 8.84 -4.52
N GLY A 59 -4.25 9.17 -5.09
CA GLY A 59 -4.81 10.51 -5.03
C GLY A 59 -4.34 11.39 -6.17
N CYS A 60 -4.64 12.68 -6.05
CA CYS A 60 -4.13 13.74 -6.91
C CYS A 60 -3.09 14.54 -6.14
N GLN A 61 -1.90 14.70 -6.74
CA GLN A 61 -0.79 15.47 -6.16
C GLN A 61 -0.68 16.89 -6.74
N GLU A 62 -1.63 17.32 -7.58
CA GLU A 62 -1.64 18.69 -8.08
C GLU A 62 -1.90 19.69 -6.93
N PRO A 63 -1.09 20.76 -6.78
CA PRO A 63 -1.21 21.70 -5.67
C PRO A 63 -2.59 22.35 -5.53
N SER A 64 -3.31 22.53 -6.63
CA SER A 64 -4.64 23.15 -6.68
C SER A 64 -5.80 22.17 -6.40
N LYS A 65 -5.55 20.86 -6.42
CA LYS A 65 -6.57 19.79 -6.31
C LYS A 65 -6.09 18.60 -5.46
N ALA A 66 -5.17 18.85 -4.53
CA ALA A 66 -4.54 17.81 -3.73
C ALA A 66 -5.62 16.99 -2.99
N THR A 67 -5.79 15.74 -3.42
CA THR A 67 -6.78 14.82 -2.85
C THR A 67 -6.05 13.57 -2.41
N PRO A 68 -6.15 13.15 -1.14
CA PRO A 68 -5.46 11.94 -0.69
C PRO A 68 -6.08 10.69 -1.33
N GLY A 69 -5.22 9.76 -1.75
CA GLY A 69 -5.63 8.41 -2.15
C GLY A 69 -5.86 7.49 -0.95
N LEU A 70 -6.37 6.29 -1.23
CA LEU A 70 -6.57 5.24 -0.22
C LEU A 70 -5.28 4.90 0.55
N PHE A 71 -4.13 4.92 -0.12
CA PHE A 71 -2.84 4.62 0.52
C PHE A 71 -2.49 5.64 1.61
N ALA A 72 -2.64 6.94 1.31
CA ALA A 72 -2.34 8.02 2.25
C ALA A 72 -3.30 8.02 3.45
N LEU A 73 -4.59 7.78 3.18
CA LEU A 73 -5.62 7.65 4.22
C LEU A 73 -5.33 6.45 5.14
N ALA A 74 -5.02 5.29 4.56
CA ALA A 74 -4.63 4.10 5.30
C ALA A 74 -3.35 4.33 6.12
N GLY A 75 -2.36 5.01 5.56
CA GLY A 75 -1.13 5.38 6.26
C GLY A 75 -1.41 6.13 7.56
N ARG A 76 -2.21 7.20 7.50
CA ARG A 76 -2.58 8.02 8.67
C ARG A 76 -3.28 7.22 9.75
N ASP A 77 -4.25 6.38 9.38
CA ASP A 77 -4.97 5.54 10.33
C ASP A 77 -4.06 4.44 10.91
N ILE A 78 -3.17 3.86 10.11
CA ILE A 78 -2.19 2.86 10.58
C ILE A 78 -1.26 3.49 11.62
N PHE A 79 -0.77 4.71 11.42
CA PHE A 79 0.04 5.40 12.44
C PHE A 79 -0.77 5.68 13.71
N THR A 80 -2.00 6.14 13.58
CA THR A 80 -2.89 6.38 14.74
C THR A 80 -3.14 5.10 15.54
N GLU A 81 -3.41 3.98 14.86
CA GLU A 81 -3.60 2.67 15.51
C GLU A 81 -2.29 2.11 16.07
N LEU A 82 -1.15 2.40 15.44
CA LEU A 82 0.17 2.03 15.95
C LEU A 82 0.47 2.70 17.29
N GLU A 83 0.22 4.01 17.41
CA GLU A 83 0.39 4.74 18.67
C GLU A 83 -0.48 4.16 19.78
N ARG A 84 -1.75 3.87 19.48
CA ARG A 84 -2.68 3.22 20.42
C ARG A 84 -2.20 1.85 20.83
N TYR A 85 -1.75 1.04 19.88
CA TYR A 85 -1.23 -0.31 20.14
C TYR A 85 0.01 -0.24 21.04
N ASN A 86 1.02 0.54 20.65
CA ASN A 86 2.26 0.68 21.41
C ASN A 86 2.02 1.30 22.79
N GLY A 87 1.13 2.29 22.91
CA GLY A 87 0.76 2.92 24.19
C GLY A 87 0.08 1.95 25.16
N ARG A 88 -0.83 1.08 24.68
CA ARG A 88 -1.44 0.02 25.50
C ARG A 88 -0.41 -1.02 25.97
N HIS A 89 0.65 -1.21 25.19
CA HIS A 89 1.73 -2.15 25.49
C HIS A 89 2.94 -1.50 26.22
N ALA A 90 2.82 -0.24 26.65
CA ALA A 90 3.87 0.52 27.36
C ALA A 90 3.75 0.53 28.90
N HIS A 91 2.90 -0.31 29.52
CA HIS A 91 2.61 -0.23 30.95
C HIS A 91 3.84 -0.52 31.86
N PRO A 92 4.12 0.29 32.92
CA PRO A 92 5.39 0.25 33.66
C PRO A 92 5.56 -0.91 34.67
N THR A 93 4.49 -1.63 35.00
CA THR A 93 4.51 -2.68 36.05
C THR A 93 4.94 -4.06 35.57
N TYR A 94 5.04 -4.27 34.26
CA TYR A 94 5.60 -5.49 33.68
C TYR A 94 6.79 -5.15 32.79
N GLN A 95 7.96 -5.58 33.21
CA GLN A 95 9.28 -5.34 32.63
C GLN A 95 9.50 -6.06 31.28
N THR A 96 8.49 -6.10 30.40
CA THR A 96 8.54 -6.79 29.11
C THR A 96 7.97 -5.94 27.99
N SER A 97 8.80 -5.00 27.53
CA SER A 97 8.78 -4.29 26.24
C SER A 97 8.85 -5.24 25.01
N LYS A 98 8.03 -6.30 24.95
CA LYS A 98 8.24 -7.40 23.98
C LYS A 98 7.55 -7.23 22.63
N ASP A 99 6.55 -6.36 22.50
CA ASP A 99 5.70 -6.33 21.31
C ASP A 99 5.51 -4.94 20.67
N GLU A 100 6.42 -4.00 20.86
CA GLU A 100 6.36 -2.76 20.08
C GLU A 100 6.46 -3.04 18.59
N LEU A 101 5.54 -2.43 17.83
CA LEU A 101 5.50 -2.50 16.39
C LEU A 101 6.16 -1.26 15.78
N ALA A 102 6.68 -1.43 14.56
CA ALA A 102 7.16 -0.40 13.67
C ALA A 102 6.62 -0.63 12.26
N ILE A 103 6.66 0.41 11.42
CA ILE A 103 6.14 0.36 10.06
C ILE A 103 7.30 0.30 9.06
N LYS A 104 7.22 -0.66 8.15
CA LYS A 104 8.07 -0.74 6.97
C LYS A 104 7.26 -0.54 5.71
N VAL A 105 7.83 0.15 4.74
CA VAL A 105 7.23 0.43 3.45
C VAL A 105 8.11 -0.12 2.35
N SER A 106 7.50 -0.77 1.37
CA SER A 106 8.17 -1.18 0.13
C SER A 106 7.32 -0.79 -1.06
N PHE A 107 7.95 -0.37 -2.15
CA PHE A 107 7.25 0.02 -3.37
C PHE A 107 8.02 -0.53 -4.58
N TYR A 108 7.36 -1.36 -5.39
CA TYR A 108 7.93 -1.91 -6.61
C TYR A 108 6.89 -1.96 -7.72
N GLU A 109 7.36 -2.08 -8.95
CA GLU A 109 6.51 -2.28 -10.12
C GLU A 109 6.81 -3.62 -10.80
N ILE A 110 5.78 -4.18 -11.44
CA ILE A 110 5.90 -5.26 -12.41
C ILE A 110 5.73 -4.62 -13.78
N TYR A 111 6.83 -4.51 -14.53
CA TYR A 111 6.84 -3.93 -15.87
C TYR A 111 7.32 -4.96 -16.88
N CYS A 112 6.49 -5.28 -17.89
CA CYS A 112 6.78 -6.27 -18.93
C CYS A 112 7.28 -7.62 -18.36
N GLY A 113 6.65 -8.10 -17.29
CA GLY A 113 6.99 -9.37 -16.63
C GLY A 113 8.26 -9.34 -15.77
N LYS A 114 8.91 -8.17 -15.61
CA LYS A 114 10.09 -7.97 -14.75
C LYS A 114 9.72 -7.11 -13.55
N LEU A 115 10.38 -7.36 -12.42
CA LEU A 115 10.19 -6.60 -11.19
C LEU A 115 11.25 -5.50 -11.06
N PHE A 116 10.83 -4.30 -10.67
CA PHE A 116 11.73 -3.17 -10.44
C PHE A 116 11.40 -2.48 -9.11
N ASP A 117 12.43 -2.21 -8.33
CA ASP A 117 12.31 -1.52 -7.04
C ASP A 117 12.16 0.00 -7.25
N LEU A 118 11.00 0.54 -6.94
CA LEU A 118 10.71 1.97 -7.12
C LEU A 118 11.38 2.84 -6.04
N LEU A 119 11.82 2.25 -4.93
CA LEU A 119 12.55 2.94 -3.87
C LEU A 119 14.07 2.77 -3.99
N ASN A 120 14.55 2.18 -5.09
CA ASN A 120 15.96 1.91 -5.29
C ASN A 120 16.34 2.06 -6.77
N HIS A 121 16.04 3.23 -7.33
CA HIS A 121 16.39 3.61 -8.71
C HIS A 121 15.98 2.57 -9.77
N ARG A 122 14.80 1.95 -9.63
CA ARG A 122 14.31 0.88 -10.50
C ARG A 122 15.29 -0.28 -10.64
N LYS A 123 15.98 -0.65 -9.57
CA LYS A 123 16.84 -1.83 -9.57
C LYS A 123 16.00 -3.08 -9.85
N MET A 124 16.47 -3.91 -10.78
CA MET A 124 15.78 -5.15 -11.13
C MET A 124 15.77 -6.12 -9.94
N LEU A 125 14.60 -6.66 -9.65
CA LEU A 125 14.35 -7.61 -8.56
C LEU A 125 14.05 -9.00 -9.12
N ALA A 126 14.14 -10.02 -8.26
CA ALA A 126 13.78 -11.38 -8.60
C ALA A 126 12.78 -11.94 -7.57
N ALA A 127 11.67 -12.49 -8.06
CA ALA A 127 10.80 -13.34 -7.25
C ALA A 127 11.41 -14.74 -7.16
N ARG A 128 11.61 -15.24 -5.93
CA ARG A 128 12.09 -16.60 -5.67
C ARG A 128 11.23 -17.26 -4.62
N GLU A 129 11.16 -18.58 -4.66
CA GLU A 129 10.53 -19.37 -3.61
C GLU A 129 11.55 -19.71 -2.51
N ASN A 130 11.16 -19.53 -1.25
CA ASN A 130 11.97 -19.94 -0.12
C ASN A 130 11.68 -21.39 0.30
N GLY A 131 12.46 -21.95 1.23
CA GLY A 131 12.26 -23.33 1.72
C GLY A 131 10.96 -23.59 2.50
N ARG A 132 10.02 -22.63 2.52
CA ARG A 132 8.66 -22.78 3.09
C ARG A 132 7.58 -22.59 2.02
N ASN A 133 7.93 -22.73 0.75
CA ASN A 133 7.07 -22.52 -0.42
C ASN A 133 6.38 -21.16 -0.45
N ARG A 134 7.10 -20.11 0.00
CA ARG A 134 6.61 -18.73 -0.08
C ARG A 134 7.44 -17.96 -1.09
N VAL A 135 6.74 -17.26 -1.98
CA VAL A 135 7.37 -16.30 -2.89
C VAL A 135 7.91 -15.12 -2.07
N VAL A 136 9.18 -14.80 -2.29
CA VAL A 136 9.90 -13.68 -1.69
C VAL A 136 10.54 -12.88 -2.82
N ILE A 137 10.39 -11.56 -2.76
CA ILE A 137 11.07 -10.66 -3.68
C ILE A 137 12.45 -10.39 -3.11
N VAL A 138 13.47 -10.93 -3.76
CA VAL A 138 14.86 -10.85 -3.32
C VAL A 138 15.38 -9.45 -3.57
N ASN A 139 16.05 -8.87 -2.56
CA ASN A 139 16.64 -7.53 -2.57
C ASN A 139 15.66 -6.35 -2.67
N LEU A 140 14.36 -6.57 -2.48
CA LEU A 140 13.39 -5.48 -2.36
C LEU A 140 13.75 -4.63 -1.15
N GLN A 141 13.90 -3.32 -1.34
CA GLN A 141 14.12 -2.40 -0.23
C GLN A 141 12.82 -2.20 0.57
N GLU A 142 12.97 -2.33 1.88
CA GLU A 142 11.95 -1.96 2.85
C GLU A 142 12.50 -0.79 3.69
N ARG A 143 11.85 0.36 3.62
CA ARG A 143 12.22 1.54 4.40
C ARG A 143 11.40 1.59 5.69
N LEU A 144 12.08 1.81 6.81
CA LEU A 144 11.41 2.14 8.07
C LEU A 144 10.82 3.55 7.93
N VAL A 145 9.59 3.75 8.38
CA VAL A 145 8.99 5.08 8.44
C VAL A 145 8.46 5.32 9.85
N GLU A 146 8.72 6.51 10.38
CA GLU A 146 8.40 6.87 11.76
C GLU A 146 7.18 7.79 11.86
N ASP A 147 6.83 8.48 10.77
CA ASP A 147 5.67 9.38 10.72
C ASP A 147 4.95 9.36 9.35
N PRO A 148 3.70 9.87 9.29
CA PRO A 148 2.94 9.94 8.04
C PRO A 148 3.58 10.80 6.95
N ASP A 149 4.33 11.84 7.28
CA ASP A 149 4.95 12.72 6.28
C ASP A 149 6.14 12.03 5.61
N GLU A 150 6.93 11.27 6.36
CA GLU A 150 7.97 10.40 5.82
C GLU A 150 7.38 9.33 4.89
N LEU A 151 6.27 8.70 5.28
CA LEU A 151 5.54 7.78 4.42
C LEU A 151 5.16 8.45 3.08
N MET A 152 4.62 9.68 3.13
CA MET A 152 4.24 10.40 1.92
C MET A 152 5.44 10.78 1.05
N LYS A 153 6.60 11.10 1.64
CA LYS A 153 7.85 11.32 0.87
C LYS A 153 8.29 10.07 0.14
N VAL A 154 8.25 8.91 0.80
CA VAL A 154 8.58 7.60 0.18
C VAL A 154 7.64 7.29 -0.99
N VAL A 155 6.35 7.59 -0.85
CA VAL A 155 5.37 7.42 -1.94
C VAL A 155 5.68 8.34 -3.12
N ALA A 156 5.93 9.62 -2.85
CA ALA A 156 6.25 10.60 -3.90
C ALA A 156 7.50 10.19 -4.69
N GLU A 157 8.55 9.73 -4.01
CA GLU A 157 9.77 9.22 -4.67
C GLU A 157 9.46 8.01 -5.57
N GLY A 158 8.71 7.03 -5.08
CA GLY A 158 8.35 5.86 -5.88
C GLY A 158 7.46 6.20 -7.08
N MET A 159 6.59 7.21 -6.96
CA MET A 159 5.78 7.73 -8.06
C MET A 159 6.61 8.42 -9.13
N GLU A 160 7.61 9.21 -8.73
CA GLU A 160 8.55 9.85 -9.66
C GLU A 160 9.37 8.79 -10.41
N ALA A 161 9.86 7.77 -9.71
CA ALA A 161 10.56 6.64 -10.31
C ALA A 161 9.68 5.85 -11.30
N ARG A 162 8.41 5.65 -10.98
CA ARG A 162 7.44 5.00 -11.89
C ARG A 162 7.22 5.84 -13.15
N THR A 163 7.03 7.15 -12.98
CA THR A 163 6.72 8.07 -14.09
C THR A 163 7.90 8.19 -15.07
N THR A 164 9.11 8.39 -14.54
CA THR A 164 10.35 8.44 -15.36
C THR A 164 10.61 7.13 -16.11
N GLY A 165 10.21 5.99 -15.53
CA GLY A 165 10.31 4.70 -16.17
C GLY A 165 9.39 4.49 -17.37
N VAL A 166 8.20 5.09 -17.34
CA VAL A 166 7.18 5.02 -18.40
C VAL A 166 7.49 6.00 -19.54
N THR A 167 8.00 7.20 -19.23
CA THR A 167 8.35 8.20 -20.25
C THR A 167 9.58 7.82 -21.08
N GLY A 168 10.52 7.06 -20.51
CA GLY A 168 11.76 6.66 -21.20
C GLY A 168 11.65 5.45 -22.14
N ALA A 169 10.63 4.59 -22.02
CA ALA A 169 10.63 3.28 -22.69
C ALA A 169 9.24 2.74 -23.12
N ASN A 170 8.37 3.62 -23.63
CA ASN A 170 6.96 3.41 -24.06
C ASN A 170 5.94 3.83 -22.98
N ALA A 171 5.08 4.79 -23.34
CA ALA A 171 4.08 5.43 -22.48
C ALA A 171 2.86 4.53 -22.12
N ASP A 172 3.02 3.21 -22.14
CA ASP A 172 1.91 2.28 -21.98
C ASP A 172 1.70 1.93 -20.50
N SER A 173 0.85 2.72 -19.84
CA SER A 173 0.41 2.48 -18.46
C SER A 173 -0.24 1.11 -18.24
N SER A 174 -0.73 0.43 -19.29
CA SER A 174 -1.32 -0.92 -19.17
C SER A 174 -0.31 -2.03 -18.86
N ARG A 175 1.00 -1.73 -18.93
CA ARG A 175 2.08 -2.71 -18.77
C ARG A 175 2.84 -2.59 -17.46
N SER A 176 2.50 -1.62 -16.61
CA SER A 176 3.15 -1.39 -15.30
C SER A 176 2.12 -1.52 -14.18
N HIS A 177 2.21 -2.62 -13.43
CA HIS A 177 1.44 -2.81 -12.21
C HIS A 177 2.25 -2.34 -11.01
N ALA A 178 1.71 -1.42 -10.23
CA ALA A 178 2.41 -0.86 -9.08
C ALA A 178 1.94 -1.55 -7.79
N VAL A 179 2.90 -1.99 -6.97
CA VAL A 179 2.62 -2.65 -5.70
C VAL A 179 3.27 -1.90 -4.56
N MET A 180 2.44 -1.30 -3.72
CA MET A 180 2.86 -0.65 -2.48
C MET A 180 2.49 -1.52 -1.30
N GLN A 181 3.40 -1.69 -0.35
CA GLN A 181 3.15 -2.48 0.85
C GLN A 181 3.50 -1.69 2.10
N ILE A 182 2.59 -1.70 3.07
CA ILE A 182 2.80 -1.26 4.44
C ILE A 182 2.84 -2.52 5.30
N SER A 183 3.96 -2.77 5.96
CA SER A 183 4.18 -3.93 6.82
C SER A 183 4.38 -3.50 8.27
N LEU A 184 3.59 -4.05 9.17
CA LEU A 184 3.80 -3.94 10.61
C LEU A 184 4.81 -5.00 11.04
N VAL A 185 5.90 -4.60 11.67
CA VAL A 185 6.97 -5.50 12.14
C VAL A 185 7.28 -5.26 13.61
N HIS A 186 7.73 -6.29 14.33
CA HIS A 186 8.15 -6.10 15.72
C HIS A 186 9.52 -5.42 15.76
N LYS A 187 9.70 -4.36 16.55
CA LYS A 187 10.97 -3.61 16.64
C LYS A 187 12.17 -4.49 17.00
N LYS A 188 11.97 -5.47 17.89
CA LYS A 188 13.01 -6.42 18.31
C LYS A 188 13.28 -7.52 17.28
N GLN A 189 12.34 -7.76 16.36
CA GLN A 189 12.43 -8.79 15.33
C GLN A 189 11.95 -8.23 13.99
N MET A 190 12.75 -7.36 13.38
CA MET A 190 12.40 -6.64 12.13
C MET A 190 12.08 -7.54 10.92
N LYS A 191 12.35 -8.84 11.02
CA LYS A 191 11.98 -9.87 10.02
C LYS A 191 10.61 -10.51 10.30
N HIS A 192 10.06 -10.35 11.49
CA HIS A 192 8.77 -10.89 11.88
C HIS A 192 7.66 -9.87 11.56
N VAL A 193 6.91 -10.17 10.49
CA VAL A 193 5.77 -9.36 10.06
C VAL A 193 4.54 -9.73 10.89
N HIS A 194 4.03 -8.75 11.65
CA HIS A 194 2.79 -8.85 12.42
C HIS A 194 1.55 -8.74 11.53
N GLY A 195 1.55 -7.78 10.61
CA GLY A 195 0.45 -7.54 9.68
C GLY A 195 0.96 -6.86 8.40
N LYS A 196 0.22 -6.96 7.31
CA LYS A 196 0.60 -6.35 6.03
C LYS A 196 -0.63 -5.85 5.29
N LEU A 197 -0.55 -4.66 4.73
CA LEU A 197 -1.52 -4.12 3.79
C LEU A 197 -0.81 -3.85 2.46
N SER A 198 -1.33 -4.40 1.37
CA SER A 198 -0.77 -4.23 0.03
C SER A 198 -1.79 -3.55 -0.87
N PHE A 199 -1.38 -2.49 -1.56
CA PHE A 199 -2.17 -1.79 -2.56
C PHE A 199 -1.59 -2.09 -3.94
N ILE A 200 -2.45 -2.56 -4.84
CA ILE A 200 -2.07 -3.00 -6.18
C ILE A 200 -2.86 -2.19 -7.21
N ASP A 201 -2.15 -1.36 -7.97
CA ASP A 201 -2.67 -0.58 -9.10
C ASP A 201 -2.40 -1.36 -10.40
N LEU A 202 -3.47 -1.91 -11.02
CA LEU A 202 -3.39 -2.82 -12.17
C LEU A 202 -3.60 -2.13 -13.51
#